data_AF-A0AA39VXJ7-F1
#
_entry.id   AF-A0AA39VXJ7-F1
#
_cell.length_a   1.000
_cell.length_b   1.000
_cell.length_c   1.000
_cell.angle_alpha   90.00
_cell.angle_beta   90.00
_cell.angle_gamma   90.00
#
_symmetry.space_group_name_H-M   'P 1'
#
loop_
_entity.id
_entity.type
_entity.pdbx_description
1 polymer ?
#
loop_
_entity_poly.entity_id
_entity_poly.type
_entity_poly.pdbx_seq_one_letter_code
_entity_poly.pdbx_strand_id
1 'polypeptide(L)'
;MKADTPIDYVVFQLSPRRSHCELFVSSDGNTEKLASGSVKPFVTHLKVAWVVQSVKLEVGKRDNAETWFTKGILERFVRFVSTPEVLEIVNTFDAEMSQLEAARKYILSYATQLRSKIGGSSQRRRQLCIDDGDVDDGYAKSHRGFSDAPPFSPPPDPPASRWLFVSPSSLQRGVAATTATRRAAEKLEGLNLS
;
A
#
# COMPACT_ATOMS: atom_id res chain seq x y z
N MET A 1 11.47 18.18 29.13
CA MET A 1 12.81 18.45 28.56
C MET A 1 12.82 19.82 27.87
N LYS A 2 13.99 20.44 27.68
CA LYS A 2 14.10 21.72 26.96
C LYS A 2 13.98 21.49 25.44
N ALA A 3 13.60 22.52 24.69
CA ALA A 3 13.42 22.40 23.24
C ALA A 3 14.73 22.05 22.51
N ASP A 4 15.86 22.59 22.95
CA ASP A 4 17.16 22.33 22.32
C ASP A 4 17.81 21.02 22.78
N THR A 5 17.12 20.24 23.60
CA THR A 5 17.60 18.94 24.08
C THR A 5 17.66 17.94 22.90
N PRO A 6 18.83 17.34 22.60
CA PRO A 6 18.97 16.25 21.65
C PRO A 6 18.17 15.03 22.08
N ILE A 7 17.54 14.34 21.14
CA ILE A 7 16.72 13.15 21.40
C ILE A 7 17.51 11.89 21.05
N ASP A 8 17.46 10.87 21.90
CA ASP A 8 18.04 9.55 21.61
C ASP A 8 17.12 8.74 20.70
N TYR A 9 15.84 8.71 21.06
CA TYR A 9 14.82 8.00 20.32
C TYR A 9 13.42 8.59 20.53
N VAL A 10 12.55 8.24 19.59
CA VAL A 10 11.14 8.59 19.60
C VAL A 10 10.33 7.32 19.43
N VAL A 11 9.26 7.17 20.21
CA VAL A 11 8.32 6.04 20.10
C VAL A 11 6.97 6.57 19.68
N PHE A 12 6.51 6.11 18.52
CA PHE A 12 5.12 6.27 18.10
C PHE A 12 4.33 5.04 18.49
N GLN A 13 3.35 5.19 19.37
CA GLN A 13 2.54 4.10 19.90
C GLN A 13 1.09 4.24 19.47
N LEU A 14 0.50 3.14 19.02
CA LEU A 14 -0.92 3.05 18.71
C LEU A 14 -1.68 2.50 19.92
N SER A 15 -2.90 3.01 20.14
CA SER A 15 -3.80 2.39 21.11
C SER A 15 -4.16 0.96 20.67
N PRO A 16 -4.57 0.07 21.59
CA PRO A 16 -4.97 -1.30 21.22
C PRO A 16 -6.09 -1.35 20.18
N ARG A 17 -7.00 -0.36 20.21
CA ARG A 17 -8.09 -0.17 19.24
C ARG A 17 -7.68 0.58 17.98
N ARG A 18 -6.43 1.07 17.92
CA ARG A 18 -5.83 1.81 16.80
C ARG A 18 -6.60 3.05 16.36
N SER A 19 -7.39 3.61 17.26
CA SER A 19 -8.17 4.84 17.05
C SER A 19 -7.38 6.11 17.38
N HIS A 20 -6.33 5.96 18.18
CA HIS A 20 -5.55 7.06 18.75
C HIS A 20 -4.08 6.66 18.84
N CYS A 21 -3.17 7.63 18.71
CA CYS A 21 -1.73 7.45 18.81
C CYS A 21 -1.11 8.40 19.83
N GLU A 22 -0.01 7.96 20.39
CA GLU A 22 0.81 8.73 21.32
C GLU A 22 2.25 8.77 20.81
N LEU A 23 2.87 9.94 20.96
CA LEU A 23 4.27 10.15 20.59
C LEU A 23 5.06 10.42 21.86
N PHE A 24 6.05 9.58 22.14
CA PHE A 24 6.97 9.72 23.25
C PHE A 24 8.36 10.06 22.75
N VAL A 25 9.06 10.89 23.50
CA VAL A 25 10.41 11.36 23.22
C VAL A 25 11.30 10.99 24.39
N SER A 26 12.49 10.47 24.12
CA SER A 26 13.44 10.10 25.15
C SER A 26 14.82 10.71 24.91
N SER A 27 15.44 11.21 25.96
CA SER A 27 16.76 11.84 25.98
C SER A 27 17.42 11.58 27.32
N ASP A 28 18.64 11.04 27.31
CA ASP A 28 19.45 10.74 28.49
C ASP A 28 18.69 9.93 29.56
N GLY A 29 17.88 8.97 29.12
CA GLY A 29 17.07 8.12 29.99
C GLY A 29 15.79 8.78 30.55
N ASN A 30 15.57 10.08 30.30
CA ASN A 30 14.30 10.74 30.58
C ASN A 30 13.37 10.53 29.38
N THR A 31 12.11 10.14 29.63
CA THR A 31 11.10 9.96 28.58
C THR A 31 9.86 10.79 28.89
N GLU A 32 9.37 11.55 27.93
CA GLU A 32 8.16 12.35 28.07
C GLU A 32 7.21 12.18 26.88
N LYS A 33 5.91 12.35 27.14
CA LYS A 33 4.89 12.36 26.09
C LYS A 33 4.91 13.71 25.38
N LEU A 34 5.12 13.69 24.07
CA LEU A 34 5.16 14.90 23.23
C LEU A 34 3.79 15.25 22.66
N ALA A 35 3.05 14.24 22.21
CA ALA A 35 1.79 14.45 21.51
C ALA A 35 0.84 13.26 21.63
N SER A 36 -0.43 13.54 21.36
CA SER A 36 -1.56 12.64 21.47
C SER A 36 -2.53 13.02 20.34
N GLY A 37 -2.98 12.08 19.51
CA GLY A 37 -3.85 12.42 18.38
C GLY A 37 -4.66 11.26 17.82
N SER A 38 -5.64 11.58 16.98
CA SER A 38 -6.38 10.56 16.22
C SER A 38 -5.51 9.99 15.11
N VAL A 39 -5.60 8.67 14.91
CA VAL A 39 -4.93 7.98 13.81
C VAL A 39 -5.71 8.10 12.51
N LYS A 40 -7.01 8.43 12.60
CA LYS A 40 -7.95 8.47 11.46
C LYS A 40 -7.40 9.21 10.24
N PRO A 41 -6.80 10.41 10.36
CA PRO A 41 -6.28 11.14 9.21
C PRO A 41 -5.10 10.42 8.52
N PHE A 42 -4.42 9.50 9.20
CA PHE A 42 -3.16 8.91 8.72
C PHE A 42 -3.27 7.42 8.37
N VAL A 43 -4.46 6.80 8.48
CA VAL A 43 -4.65 5.35 8.33
C VAL A 43 -4.14 4.83 6.97
N THR A 44 -4.39 5.58 5.90
CA THR A 44 -3.95 5.24 4.53
C THR A 44 -2.44 5.18 4.39
N HIS A 45 -1.74 6.11 5.02
CA HIS A 45 -0.28 6.24 4.99
C HIS A 45 0.41 5.35 6.03
N LEU A 46 -0.30 4.93 7.07
CA LEU A 46 0.21 4.06 8.14
C LEU A 46 0.03 2.57 7.86
N LYS A 47 -0.27 2.14 6.61
CA LYS A 47 -0.51 0.72 6.26
C LYS A 47 0.53 -0.26 6.82
N VAL A 48 1.82 0.10 6.78
CA VAL A 48 2.91 -0.72 7.34
C VAL A 48 2.93 -0.65 8.87
N ALA A 49 2.72 0.55 9.43
CA ALA A 49 2.65 0.76 10.87
C ALA A 49 1.41 0.11 11.52
N TRP A 50 0.34 -0.15 10.75
CA TRP A 50 -0.85 -0.83 11.24
C TRP A 50 -0.59 -2.31 11.59
N VAL A 51 0.53 -2.90 11.17
CA VAL A 51 0.88 -4.27 11.57
C VAL A 51 1.50 -4.30 12.97
N VAL A 52 2.09 -3.18 13.42
CA VAL A 52 2.82 -3.07 14.68
C VAL A 52 2.09 -2.16 15.68
N GLN A 53 2.26 -2.40 16.98
CA GLN A 53 1.65 -1.57 18.03
C GLN A 53 2.48 -0.31 18.32
N SER A 54 3.77 -0.36 18.03
CA SER A 54 4.71 0.74 18.27
C SER A 54 5.80 0.75 17.22
N VAL A 55 6.21 1.95 16.81
CA VAL A 55 7.36 2.18 15.94
C VAL A 55 8.36 3.02 16.71
N LYS A 56 9.58 2.51 16.87
CA LYS A 56 10.69 3.25 17.50
C LYS A 56 11.58 3.82 16.41
N LEU A 57 11.79 5.14 16.42
CA LEU A 57 12.75 5.84 15.59
C LEU A 57 13.95 6.19 16.47
N GLU A 58 15.10 5.66 16.11
CA GLU A 58 16.39 5.99 16.74
C GLU A 58 17.26 6.69 15.71
N VAL A 59 18.05 7.66 16.15
CA VAL A 59 19.06 8.24 15.28
C VAL A 59 20.22 7.26 15.19
N GLY A 60 20.44 6.69 14.01
CA GLY A 60 21.63 5.86 13.78
C GLY A 60 22.90 6.67 14.05
N LYS A 61 24.00 5.99 14.36
CA LYS A 61 25.34 6.61 14.53
C LYS A 61 25.76 7.33 13.25
N ARG A 62 25.30 8.57 13.08
CA ARG A 62 25.72 9.50 12.05
C ARG A 62 26.28 10.70 12.76
N ASP A 63 27.44 11.12 12.32
CA ASP A 63 28.05 12.37 12.72
C ASP A 63 27.01 13.48 12.45
N ASN A 64 26.70 14.29 13.45
CA ASN A 64 25.71 15.40 13.46
C ASN A 64 24.28 15.11 13.93
N ALA A 65 23.95 13.90 14.42
CA ALA A 65 22.64 13.58 15.01
C ALA A 65 22.12 14.63 16.00
N GLU A 66 23.01 15.10 16.88
CA GLU A 66 22.72 16.03 17.98
C GLU A 66 22.26 17.42 17.50
N THR A 67 22.56 17.79 16.25
CA THR A 67 22.29 19.14 15.73
C THR A 67 20.87 19.31 15.17
N TRP A 68 20.23 18.24 14.70
CA TRP A 68 18.93 18.33 13.99
C TRP A 68 17.83 17.46 14.59
N PHE A 69 18.16 16.48 15.43
CA PHE A 69 17.16 15.64 16.09
C PHE A 69 16.92 16.10 17.54
N THR A 70 16.48 17.35 17.68
CA THR A 70 16.14 17.97 18.96
C THR A 70 14.64 17.98 19.21
N LYS A 71 14.25 18.09 20.48
CA LYS A 71 12.84 18.16 20.88
C LYS A 71 12.06 19.26 20.16
N GLY A 72 12.61 20.46 20.06
CA GLY A 72 11.94 21.61 19.47
C GLY A 72 11.70 21.47 17.96
N ILE A 73 12.50 20.66 17.26
CA ILE A 73 12.26 20.32 15.85
C ILE A 73 11.08 19.35 15.76
N LEU A 74 11.03 18.35 16.63
CA LEU A 74 9.94 17.40 16.65
C LEU A 74 8.61 18.06 17.06
N GLU A 75 8.61 18.97 18.04
CA GLU A 75 7.43 19.77 18.40
C GLU A 75 6.92 20.60 17.23
N ARG A 76 7.83 21.26 16.48
CA ARG A 76 7.46 22.01 15.27
C ARG A 76 6.87 21.11 14.20
N PHE A 77 7.48 19.94 13.97
CA PHE A 77 6.95 18.96 13.03
C PHE A 77 5.56 18.49 13.43
N VAL A 78 5.36 18.10 14.69
CA VAL A 78 4.05 17.68 15.21
C VAL A 78 3.01 18.80 15.03
N ARG A 79 3.36 20.03 15.39
CA ARG A 79 2.45 21.17 15.21
C ARG A 79 2.07 21.36 13.74
N PHE A 80 3.04 21.24 12.84
CA PHE A 80 2.81 21.35 11.39
C PHE A 80 1.85 20.26 10.88
N VAL A 81 2.12 18.98 11.17
CA VAL A 81 1.24 17.88 10.71
C VAL A 81 -0.12 17.85 11.40
N SER A 82 -0.26 18.54 12.54
CA SER A 82 -1.52 18.65 13.28
C SER A 82 -2.31 19.91 12.92
N THR A 83 -1.84 20.73 11.99
CA THR A 83 -2.60 21.90 11.53
C THR A 83 -3.88 21.44 10.82
N PRO A 84 -5.01 22.16 11.00
CA PRO A 84 -6.28 21.77 10.39
C PRO A 84 -6.19 21.73 8.86
N GLU A 85 -5.42 22.64 8.25
CA GLU A 85 -5.21 22.67 6.80
C GLU A 85 -4.56 21.39 6.30
N VAL A 86 -3.51 20.91 6.97
CA VAL A 86 -2.84 19.65 6.62
C VAL A 86 -3.76 18.45 6.86
N LEU A 87 -4.45 18.42 8.00
CA LEU A 87 -5.37 17.32 8.33
C LEU A 87 -6.56 17.23 7.37
N GLU A 88 -7.10 18.37 6.92
CA GLU A 88 -8.20 18.45 5.96
C GLU A 88 -7.79 17.88 4.60
N ILE A 89 -6.59 18.23 4.12
CA ILE A 89 -6.04 17.69 2.87
C ILE A 89 -5.97 16.16 2.93
N VAL A 90 -5.38 15.59 3.98
CA VAL A 90 -5.22 14.13 4.08
C VAL A 90 -6.58 13.43 4.22
N ASN A 91 -7.49 14.00 5.01
CA ASN A 91 -8.84 13.45 5.16
C ASN A 91 -9.66 13.50 3.86
N THR A 92 -9.48 14.54 3.05
CA THR A 92 -10.12 14.67 1.74
C THR A 92 -9.60 13.59 0.79
N PHE A 93 -8.27 13.40 0.72
CA PHE A 93 -7.69 12.34 -0.09
C PHE A 93 -8.15 10.94 0.33
N ASP A 94 -8.29 10.68 1.64
CA ASP A 94 -8.84 9.41 2.13
C ASP A 94 -10.28 9.18 1.65
N ALA A 95 -11.12 10.22 1.72
CA ALA A 95 -12.50 10.15 1.24
C ALA A 95 -12.58 9.91 -0.28
N GLU A 96 -11.77 10.62 -1.07
CA GLU A 96 -11.71 10.46 -2.53
C GLU A 96 -11.22 9.05 -2.93
N MET A 97 -10.16 8.56 -2.27
CA MET A 97 -9.65 7.20 -2.52
C MET A 97 -10.70 6.15 -2.17
N SER A 98 -11.43 6.34 -1.07
CA SER A 98 -12.55 5.46 -0.67
C SER A 98 -13.67 5.46 -1.72
N GLN A 99 -14.01 6.63 -2.26
CA GLN A 99 -15.00 6.74 -3.34
C GLN A 99 -14.55 6.02 -4.62
N LEU A 100 -13.28 6.16 -5.01
CA LEU A 100 -12.72 5.47 -6.17
C LEU A 100 -12.75 3.94 -6.01
N GLU A 101 -12.39 3.42 -4.83
CA GLU A 101 -12.47 1.98 -4.55
C GLU A 101 -13.91 1.46 -4.53
N ALA A 102 -14.86 2.25 -4.01
CA ALA A 102 -16.28 1.91 -4.05
C ALA A 102 -16.80 1.83 -5.49
N ALA A 103 -16.46 2.82 -6.34
CA ALA A 103 -16.82 2.83 -7.75
C ALA A 103 -16.22 1.64 -8.50
N ARG A 104 -14.94 1.35 -8.26
CA ARG A 104 -14.26 0.17 -8.81
C ARG A 104 -14.95 -1.13 -8.42
N LYS A 105 -15.29 -1.31 -7.14
CA LYS A 105 -16.00 -2.49 -6.65
C LYS A 105 -17.36 -2.64 -7.31
N TYR A 106 -18.10 -1.53 -7.46
CA TYR A 106 -19.39 -1.53 -8.15
C TYR A 106 -19.25 -2.02 -9.60
N ILE A 107 -18.34 -1.44 -10.39
CA ILE A 107 -18.09 -1.83 -11.78
C ILE A 107 -17.72 -3.32 -11.89
N LEU A 108 -16.81 -3.81 -11.04
CA LEU A 108 -16.41 -5.22 -11.03
C LEU A 108 -17.57 -6.16 -10.70
N SER A 109 -18.38 -5.78 -9.71
CA SER A 109 -19.56 -6.56 -9.31
C SER A 109 -20.60 -6.62 -10.41
N TYR A 110 -20.81 -5.52 -11.12
CA TYR A 110 -21.74 -5.43 -12.23
C TYR A 110 -21.25 -6.28 -13.42
N ALA A 111 -19.96 -6.20 -13.77
CA ALA A 111 -19.37 -7.03 -14.81
C ALA A 111 -19.47 -8.54 -14.48
N THR A 112 -19.31 -8.91 -13.21
CA THR A 112 -19.45 -10.30 -12.75
C THR A 112 -20.90 -10.79 -12.89
N GLN A 113 -21.89 -9.95 -12.56
CA GLN A 113 -23.31 -10.26 -12.75
C GLN A 113 -23.70 -10.40 -14.23
N LEU A 114 -23.15 -9.55 -15.10
CA LEU A 114 -23.36 -9.70 -16.54
C LEU A 114 -22.77 -11.02 -17.05
N ARG A 115 -21.59 -11.39 -16.55
CA ARG A 115 -20.95 -12.65 -16.92
C ARG A 115 -21.75 -13.88 -16.48
N SER A 116 -22.35 -13.86 -15.29
CA SER A 116 -23.19 -14.98 -14.82
C SER A 116 -24.52 -15.08 -15.58
N LYS A 117 -25.09 -13.96 -16.03
CA LYS A 117 -26.30 -13.95 -16.88
C LYS A 117 -26.03 -14.49 -18.29
N ILE A 118 -24.85 -14.25 -18.87
CA ILE A 118 -24.48 -14.76 -20.20
C ILE A 118 -24.10 -16.26 -20.15
N GLY A 119 -23.61 -16.78 -19.02
CA GLY A 119 -23.26 -18.20 -18.86
C GLY A 119 -24.41 -19.15 -18.46
N GLY A 120 -25.62 -18.63 -18.25
CA GLY A 120 -26.75 -19.36 -17.67
C GLY A 120 -27.69 -20.09 -18.64
N SER A 121 -27.40 -20.12 -19.94
CA SER A 121 -28.25 -20.77 -20.94
C SER A 121 -27.55 -21.93 -21.65
N SER A 122 -27.24 -23.00 -20.91
CA SER A 122 -26.88 -24.31 -21.47
C SER A 122 -27.55 -25.44 -20.70
N GLN A 123 -28.88 -25.42 -20.65
CA GLN A 123 -29.67 -26.63 -20.37
C GLN A 123 -30.71 -26.81 -21.47
N ARG A 124 -30.25 -27.31 -22.63
CA ARG A 124 -31.02 -28.13 -23.58
C ARG A 124 -30.08 -28.63 -24.67
N ARG A 125 -29.35 -29.70 -24.38
CA ARG A 125 -28.96 -30.67 -25.42
C ARG A 125 -30.26 -31.37 -25.84
N ARG A 126 -31.04 -30.73 -26.73
CA ARG A 126 -31.85 -31.51 -27.66
C ARG A 126 -30.85 -31.97 -28.72
N GLN A 127 -30.69 -33.28 -28.82
CA GLN A 127 -30.14 -33.92 -30.01
C GLN A 127 -30.98 -33.40 -31.18
N LEU A 128 -30.45 -32.49 -31.99
CA LEU A 128 -31.05 -32.09 -33.25
C LEU A 128 -30.18 -32.69 -34.33
N CYS A 129 -30.77 -33.65 -35.03
CA CYS A 129 -30.25 -34.28 -36.22
C CYS A 129 -29.77 -33.18 -37.17
N ILE A 130 -28.55 -33.28 -37.67
CA ILE A 130 -28.17 -32.53 -38.86
C ILE A 130 -28.80 -33.30 -40.02
N ASP A 131 -29.91 -32.78 -40.54
CA ASP A 131 -30.37 -33.10 -41.88
C ASP A 131 -29.74 -32.07 -42.82
N ASP A 132 -28.93 -32.55 -43.76
CA ASP A 132 -28.36 -31.77 -44.85
C ASP A 132 -29.49 -31.19 -45.72
N GLY A 133 -29.55 -29.86 -45.88
CA GLY A 133 -30.53 -29.25 -46.77
C GLY A 133 -30.59 -27.72 -46.76
N ASP A 134 -30.02 -27.16 -47.82
CA ASP A 134 -30.19 -25.83 -48.43
C ASP A 134 -29.68 -24.56 -47.74
N VAL A 135 -28.77 -23.92 -48.48
CA VAL A 135 -28.27 -22.56 -48.33
C VAL A 135 -29.34 -21.59 -48.84
N ASP A 136 -29.76 -20.66 -48.00
CA ASP A 136 -30.44 -19.45 -48.47
C ASP A 136 -29.73 -18.20 -47.90
N ASP A 137 -29.12 -17.46 -48.82
CA ASP A 137 -28.41 -16.21 -48.64
C ASP A 137 -29.42 -15.09 -48.41
N GLY A 138 -29.59 -14.61 -47.18
CA GLY A 138 -30.41 -13.41 -47.02
C GLY A 138 -30.77 -12.95 -45.63
N TYR A 139 -29.81 -12.49 -44.82
CA TYR A 139 -30.10 -11.39 -43.88
C TYR A 139 -28.85 -10.67 -43.35
N ALA A 140 -28.10 -10.03 -44.25
CA ALA A 140 -27.20 -8.95 -43.85
C ALA A 140 -28.00 -7.66 -43.68
N LYS A 141 -28.37 -7.28 -42.44
CA LYS A 141 -28.46 -5.89 -41.96
C LYS A 141 -29.09 -5.81 -40.56
N SER A 142 -28.28 -5.38 -39.59
CA SER A 142 -28.56 -4.25 -38.68
C SER A 142 -27.90 -4.44 -37.31
N HIS A 143 -26.58 -4.36 -37.28
CA HIS A 143 -25.85 -3.95 -36.08
C HIS A 143 -24.92 -2.80 -36.48
N ARG A 144 -25.46 -1.58 -36.50
CA ARG A 144 -24.65 -0.36 -36.40
C ARG A 144 -25.21 0.46 -35.25
N GLY A 145 -24.39 0.66 -34.23
CA GLY A 145 -24.72 1.56 -33.13
C GLY A 145 -24.14 1.17 -31.78
N PHE A 146 -22.87 0.77 -31.69
CA PHE A 146 -22.14 0.89 -30.41
C PHE A 146 -20.60 0.99 -30.55
N SER A 147 -20.06 1.23 -31.75
CA SER A 147 -18.60 1.22 -31.98
C SER A 147 -17.95 2.61 -32.07
N ASP A 148 -18.71 3.70 -31.97
CA ASP A 148 -18.18 5.06 -32.20
C ASP A 148 -18.09 5.91 -30.92
N ALA A 149 -17.75 5.32 -29.78
CA ALA A 149 -17.23 6.08 -28.65
C ALA A 149 -15.70 6.16 -28.80
N PRO A 150 -15.09 7.37 -28.93
CA PRO A 150 -13.64 7.47 -29.01
C PRO A 150 -13.02 6.89 -27.74
N PRO A 151 -11.92 6.11 -27.86
CA PRO A 151 -11.24 5.58 -26.68
C PRO A 151 -10.78 6.75 -25.81
N PHE A 152 -11.07 6.69 -24.51
CA PHE A 152 -10.53 7.63 -23.54
C PHE A 152 -9.01 7.69 -23.71
N SER A 153 -8.47 8.89 -23.93
CA SER A 153 -7.04 9.09 -24.03
C SER A 153 -6.37 8.56 -22.76
N PRO A 154 -5.29 7.76 -22.86
CA PRO A 154 -4.59 7.29 -21.69
C PRO A 154 -4.10 8.49 -20.88
N PRO A 155 -4.15 8.43 -19.53
CA PRO A 155 -3.62 9.50 -18.70
C PRO A 155 -2.13 9.71 -19.02
N PRO A 156 -1.65 10.96 -19.03
CA PRO A 156 -0.24 11.25 -19.28
C PRO A 156 0.64 10.52 -18.27
N ASP A 157 1.76 9.96 -18.74
CA ASP A 157 2.72 9.27 -17.89
C ASP A 157 3.18 10.20 -16.75
N PRO A 158 3.23 9.70 -15.51
CA PRO A 158 3.72 10.49 -14.39
C PRO A 158 5.18 10.91 -14.66
N PRO A 159 5.57 12.15 -14.30
CA PRO A 159 6.93 12.62 -14.52
C PRO A 159 7.92 11.65 -13.90
N ALA A 160 8.99 11.34 -14.63
CA ALA A 160 10.05 10.39 -14.29
C ALA A 160 10.79 10.81 -13.00
N SER A 161 10.13 10.68 -11.85
CA SER A 161 10.70 10.75 -10.51
C SER A 161 10.45 9.40 -9.87
N ARG A 162 11.44 8.56 -10.12
CA ARG A 162 11.61 7.16 -9.74
C ARG A 162 11.38 6.93 -8.24
N TRP A 163 10.14 6.63 -7.86
CA TRP A 163 9.84 5.83 -6.68
C TRP A 163 9.60 4.39 -7.13
N LEU A 164 10.61 3.54 -7.00
CA LEU A 164 10.47 2.12 -7.30
C LEU A 164 9.52 1.50 -6.27
N PHE A 165 8.26 1.29 -6.65
CA PHE A 165 7.33 0.48 -5.88
C PHE A 165 7.72 -0.99 -6.04
N VAL A 166 8.44 -1.53 -5.06
CA VAL A 166 8.77 -2.96 -5.03
C VAL A 166 7.52 -3.71 -4.59
N SER A 167 6.96 -4.49 -5.52
CA SER A 167 5.80 -5.34 -5.27
C SER A 167 6.15 -6.49 -4.29
N PRO A 168 5.27 -6.89 -3.34
CA PRO A 168 5.57 -7.88 -2.30
C PRO A 168 5.96 -9.27 -2.82
N SER A 169 5.62 -9.59 -4.07
CA SER A 169 5.93 -10.87 -4.71
C SER A 169 7.43 -11.11 -4.94
N SER A 170 8.27 -10.07 -4.83
CA SER A 170 9.73 -10.21 -4.99
C SER A 170 10.44 -10.71 -3.73
N LEU A 171 9.80 -10.69 -2.56
CA LEU A 171 10.44 -11.15 -1.32
C LEU A 171 10.55 -12.67 -1.19
N GLN A 172 9.71 -13.44 -1.89
CA GLN A 172 9.78 -14.91 -1.81
C GLN A 172 10.86 -15.55 -2.70
N ARG A 173 11.40 -14.84 -3.69
CA ARG A 173 12.50 -15.37 -4.52
C ARG A 173 13.90 -15.15 -3.95
N GLY A 174 14.06 -14.24 -2.97
CA GLY A 174 15.36 -13.95 -2.34
C GLY A 174 15.76 -14.91 -1.22
N VAL A 175 14.80 -15.60 -0.58
CA VAL A 175 15.09 -16.45 0.58
C VAL A 175 15.69 -17.81 0.17
N ALA A 176 15.40 -18.29 -1.04
CA ALA A 176 15.94 -19.57 -1.54
C ALA A 176 17.41 -19.52 -1.96
N ALA A 177 17.98 -18.33 -2.23
CA ALA A 177 19.35 -18.19 -2.71
C ALA A 177 20.40 -18.10 -1.57
N THR A 178 19.97 -17.89 -0.32
CA THR A 178 20.90 -17.59 0.79
C THR A 178 21.16 -18.76 1.73
N THR A 179 20.52 -19.92 1.52
CA THR A 179 20.78 -21.16 2.28
C THR A 179 21.73 -22.12 1.58
N ALA A 180 22.08 -21.89 0.31
CA ALA A 180 23.05 -22.73 -0.41
C ALA A 180 24.51 -22.38 -0.11
N THR A 181 24.81 -21.12 0.25
CA THR A 181 26.20 -20.66 0.44
C THR A 181 26.73 -20.81 1.86
N ARG A 182 25.90 -21.20 2.83
CA ARG A 182 26.35 -21.47 4.22
C ARG A 182 26.87 -22.91 4.40
N ARG A 183 26.52 -23.84 3.51
CA ARG A 183 26.96 -25.25 3.58
C ARG A 183 28.29 -25.57 2.89
N ALA A 184 28.85 -24.62 2.15
CA ALA A 184 30.18 -24.76 1.53
C ALA A 184 31.32 -24.18 2.39
N ALA A 185 31.01 -23.31 3.37
CA ALA A 185 32.01 -22.66 4.22
C ALA A 185 32.42 -23.49 5.46
N GLU A 186 31.61 -24.47 5.89
CA GLU A 186 31.95 -25.36 7.02
C GLU A 186 32.81 -26.58 6.62
N LYS A 187 33.20 -26.71 5.33
CA LYS A 187 34.01 -27.86 4.85
C LYS A 187 35.47 -27.52 4.55
N LEU A 188 35.96 -26.32 4.92
CA LEU A 188 37.37 -25.94 4.80
C LEU A 188 38.08 -25.63 6.13
N GLU A 189 37.37 -25.62 7.26
CA GLU A 189 37.93 -25.49 8.62
C GLU A 189 38.26 -26.86 9.26
N GLY A 190 38.57 -27.87 8.45
CA GLY A 190 38.84 -29.24 8.90
C GLY A 190 40.23 -29.79 8.53
N LEU A 191 41.10 -28.99 7.90
CA LEU A 191 42.44 -29.41 7.49
C LEU A 191 43.48 -28.33 7.79
N ASN A 192 43.57 -27.92 9.05
CA ASN A 192 44.81 -27.35 9.61
C ASN A 192 44.68 -27.35 11.13
N LEU A 193 45.09 -28.45 11.76
CA LEU A 193 45.64 -28.59 13.11
C LEU A 193 45.59 -30.07 13.52
N SER A 194 46.50 -30.86 12.96
CA SER A 194 47.36 -31.83 13.65
C SER A 194 47.94 -32.84 12.66
#